data_AF-A0A8W7JVB0-F1
#
_entry.id   AF-A0A8W7JVB0-F1
#
_cell.length_a   1.000
_cell.length_b   1.000
_cell.length_c   1.000
_cell.angle_alpha   90.00
_cell.angle_beta   90.00
_cell.angle_gamma   90.00
#
_symmetry.space_group_name_H-M   'P 1'
#
loop_
_entity.id
_entity.type
_entity.pdbx_description
1 polymer ?
#
loop_
_entity_poly.entity_id
_entity_poly.type
_entity_poly.pdbx_seq_one_letter_code
_entity_poly.pdbx_strand_id
1 'polypeptide(L)' 'MDVIYVPKDGPHISDGERKSYQIGETMDLNCTSGRSYPASTLQWYLNDVLVTDPNNIIHYPPVDSNRYAFC' A
#
# COMPACT_ATOMS: atom_id res chain seq x y z
N MET A 1 -17.57 18.90 14.13
CA MET A 1 -17.26 18.68 12.70
C MET A 1 -16.13 17.69 12.63
N ASP A 2 -16.36 16.52 12.04
CA ASP A 2 -15.28 15.60 11.69
C ASP A 2 -14.78 15.97 10.28
N VAL A 3 -13.50 16.28 10.16
CA VAL A 3 -12.88 16.57 8.87
C VAL A 3 -12.47 15.24 8.25
N ILE A 4 -13.10 14.87 7.13
CA ILE A 4 -12.75 13.67 6.37
C ILE A 4 -12.10 14.10 5.08
N TYR A 5 -10.93 13.53 4.78
CA TYR A 5 -10.23 13.76 3.52
C TYR A 5 -10.10 12.44 2.79
N VAL A 6 -10.78 12.32 1.65
CA VAL A 6 -10.73 11.13 0.80
C VAL A 6 -9.62 11.34 -0.23
N PRO A 7 -8.72 10.36 -0.44
CA PRO A 7 -7.69 10.46 -1.45
C PRO A 7 -8.33 10.55 -2.84
N LYS A 8 -7.81 11.43 -3.69
CA LYS A 8 -8.31 11.61 -5.06
C LYS A 8 -7.99 10.41 -5.96
N ASP A 9 -6.86 9.76 -5.68
CA ASP A 9 -6.33 8.64 -6.43
C ASP A 9 -6.24 7.41 -5.52
N GLY A 10 -6.34 6.22 -6.13
CA GLY A 10 -6.15 4.95 -5.43
C GLY A 10 -4.69 4.73 -4.98
N PRO A 11 -4.43 3.64 -4.22
CA PRO A 11 -3.06 3.25 -3.90
C PRO A 11 -2.25 2.98 -5.16
N HIS A 12 -1.01 3.44 -5.14
CA HIS A 12 -0.03 3.23 -6.20
C HIS A 12 1.01 2.22 -5.73
N ILE A 13 1.26 1.20 -6.55
CA ILE A 13 2.32 0.22 -6.34
C ILE A 13 3.54 0.66 -7.14
N SER A 14 4.67 0.81 -6.48
CA SER A 14 5.98 1.06 -7.07
C SER A 14 6.86 -0.20 -6.98
N ASP A 15 7.47 -0.55 -8.12
CA ASP A 15 8.19 -1.80 -8.37
C ASP A 15 9.68 -1.58 -8.71
N GLY A 16 10.20 -0.36 -8.49
CA GLY A 16 11.59 -0.04 -8.74
C GLY A 16 12.04 -0.27 -10.19
N GLU A 17 11.15 -0.05 -11.17
CA GLU A 17 11.34 -0.21 -12.63
C GLU A 17 11.14 -1.63 -13.19
N ARG A 18 10.82 -2.63 -12.36
CA ARG A 18 10.65 -4.03 -12.79
C ARG A 18 9.22 -4.39 -13.17
N LYS A 19 8.99 -4.55 -14.48
CA LYS A 19 7.67 -4.86 -15.05
C LYS A 19 7.21 -6.33 -14.96
N SER A 20 8.09 -7.26 -14.58
CA SER A 20 7.76 -8.70 -14.57
C SER A 20 8.65 -9.48 -13.60
N TYR A 21 8.06 -10.49 -12.98
CA TYR A 21 8.75 -11.40 -12.06
C TYR A 21 8.57 -12.86 -12.51
N GLN A 22 9.57 -13.69 -12.22
CA GLN A 22 9.49 -15.12 -12.50
C GLN A 22 8.78 -15.87 -11.37
N ILE A 23 8.22 -17.04 -11.70
CA ILE A 23 7.63 -17.92 -10.69
C ILE A 23 8.74 -18.36 -9.72
N GLY A 24 8.52 -18.13 -8.43
CA GLY A 24 9.49 -18.43 -7.37
C GLY A 24 10.47 -17.31 -7.06
N GLU A 25 10.38 -16.17 -7.76
CA GLU A 25 11.13 -14.95 -7.41
C GLU A 25 10.43 -14.18 -6.28
N THR A 26 11.21 -13.59 -5.38
CA THR A 26 10.70 -12.67 -4.35
C THR A 26 10.45 -11.29 -4.96
N MET A 27 9.28 -10.73 -4.71
CA MET A 27 8.88 -9.40 -5.19
C MET A 27 8.89 -8.41 -4.03
N ASP A 28 9.76 -7.40 -4.10
CA ASP A 28 9.76 -6.28 -3.15
C ASP A 28 9.01 -5.11 -3.78
N LEU A 29 7.77 -4.93 -3.35
CA LEU A 29 6.86 -3.91 -3.87
C LEU A 29 6.48 -2.93 -2.77
N ASN A 30 6.47 -1.65 -3.10
CA ASN A 30 6.02 -0.61 -2.19
C ASN A 30 4.66 -0.11 -2.64
N CYS A 31 3.68 -0.14 -1.76
CA CYS A 31 2.40 0.50 -2.03
C CYS A 31 2.27 1.78 -1.22
N THR A 32 1.87 2.86 -1.87
CA THR A 32 1.58 4.15 -1.23
C THR A 32 0.19 4.64 -1.66
N SER A 33 -0.67 4.95 -0.71
CA SER A 33 -1.93 5.65 -0.98
C SER A 33 -1.79 7.16 -0.99
N GLY A 34 -2.75 7.82 -1.63
CA GLY A 34 -2.91 9.27 -1.50
C GLY A 34 -3.18 9.71 -0.05
N ARG A 35 -3.09 11.02 0.16
CA ARG A 35 -3.39 11.65 1.44
C ARG A 35 -4.85 11.34 1.86
N SER A 36 -5.07 10.94 3.11
CA SER A 36 -6.39 10.53 3.62
C SER A 36 -6.55 10.83 5.11
N TYR A 37 -7.70 11.35 5.54
CA TYR A 37 -8.00 11.52 6.97
C TYR A 37 -9.33 10.83 7.29
N PRO A 38 -9.36 9.83 8.21
CA PRO A 38 -8.22 9.22 8.89
C PRO A 38 -7.30 8.46 7.92
N ALA A 39 -6.14 8.00 8.39
CA ALA A 39 -5.20 7.30 7.53
C ALA A 39 -5.86 6.02 7.01
N SER A 40 -5.73 5.77 5.71
CA SER A 40 -6.29 4.58 5.07
C SER A 40 -5.67 3.31 5.64
N THR A 41 -6.45 2.24 5.72
CA THR A 41 -5.92 0.89 5.90
C THR A 41 -5.76 0.26 4.53
N LEU A 42 -4.63 -0.38 4.30
CA LEU A 42 -4.30 -0.92 3.01
C LEU A 42 -3.99 -2.41 3.13
N GLN A 43 -4.21 -3.12 2.04
CA GLN A 43 -4.21 -4.58 1.99
C GLN A 43 -3.60 -5.04 0.66
N TRP A 44 -2.77 -6.06 0.72
CA TRP A 44 -2.17 -6.69 -0.45
C TRP A 44 -3.03 -7.84 -0.96
N TYR A 45 -3.30 -7.86 -2.26
CA TYR A 45 -3.93 -8.98 -2.96
C TYR A 45 -3.00 -9.46 -4.07
N LEU A 46 -2.73 -10.76 -4.11
CA LEU A 46 -1.99 -11.42 -5.17
C LEU A 46 -2.93 -12.37 -5.90
N ASN A 47 -3.21 -12.10 -7.18
CA ASN A 47 -4.17 -12.89 -7.98
C ASN A 47 -5.53 -13.06 -7.26
N ASP A 48 -6.07 -11.95 -6.75
CA ASP A 48 -7.34 -11.89 -5.99
C ASP A 48 -7.34 -12.62 -4.64
N VAL A 49 -6.18 -13.12 -4.19
CA VAL A 49 -6.00 -13.72 -2.86
C VAL A 49 -5.40 -12.71 -1.91
N LEU A 50 -6.09 -12.45 -0.78
CA LEU A 50 -5.59 -11.60 0.28
C LEU A 50 -4.31 -12.18 0.87
N VAL A 51 -3.23 -11.40 0.86
CA VAL A 51 -2.00 -11.74 1.56
C VAL A 51 -2.21 -11.44 3.04
N THR A 52 -2.01 -12.44 3.89
CA THR A 52 -2.21 -12.33 5.35
C THR A 52 -0.98 -12.71 6.16
N ASP A 53 0.04 -13.28 5.51
CA ASP A 53 1.28 -13.68 6.17
C ASP A 53 2.09 -12.43 6.56
N PRO A 54 2.29 -12.18 7.87
CA PRO A 54 3.03 -11.02 8.34
C PRO A 54 4.51 -11.05 7.96
N ASN A 55 5.06 -12.19 7.54
CA ASN A 55 6.44 -12.25 7.04
C ASN A 55 6.58 -11.66 5.62
N ASN A 56 5.47 -11.55 4.89
CA ASN A 56 5.44 -11.02 3.52
C ASN A 56 4.88 -9.60 3.46
N ILE A 57 4.52 -9.00 4.60
CA ILE A 57 3.87 -7.69 4.67
C ILE A 57 4.60 -6.83 5.71
N ILE A 58 5.02 -5.64 5.28
CA ILE A 58 5.62 -4.64 6.14
C ILE A 58 4.70 -3.43 6.17
N HIS A 59 4.01 -3.22 7.29
CA HIS A 59 3.20 -2.03 7.48
C HIS A 59 4.06 -0.86 7.93
N TYR A 60 4.18 0.15 7.07
CA TYR A 60 4.85 1.39 7.43
C TYR A 60 3.94 2.26 8.31
N PRO A 61 4.50 2.94 9.32
CA PRO A 61 3.73 3.90 10.09
C PRO A 61 3.25 5.05 9.18
N PRO A 62 2.06 5.62 9.44
CA PRO A 62 1.59 6.77 8.69
C PRO A 62 2.58 7.93 8.86
N VAL A 63 3.11 8.45 7.75
CA VAL A 63 4.06 9.56 7.76
C VAL A 63 3.30 10.86 8.01
N ASP A 64 3.69 11.58 9.07
CA ASP A 64 2.95 12.73 9.59
C ASP A 64 3.21 13.99 8.75
N SER A 65 2.51 14.08 7.61
CA SER A 65 2.18 15.34 6.92
C SER A 65 0.88 15.15 6.14
N ASN A 66 -0.28 15.26 6.81
CA ASN A 66 -1.59 15.05 6.17
C ASN A 66 -1.75 13.67 5.46
N ARG A 67 -1.24 12.63 6.12
CA ARG A 67 -1.63 11.21 6.12
C ARG A 67 -1.64 10.44 4.79
N TYR A 68 -0.44 10.07 4.35
CA TYR A 68 -0.25 8.92 3.46
C TYR A 68 -0.42 7.62 4.26
N ALA A 69 -1.10 6.63 3.71
CA ALA A 69 -1.01 5.25 4.19
C ALA A 69 -0.23 4.39 3.18
N PHE A 70 0.38 3.32 3.65
CA PHE A 70 1.11 2.34 2.83
C PHE A 70 0.39 0.99 2.84
N CYS A 71 0.31 0.26 1.71
CA CYS A 71 -0.22 -1.12 1.75
C CYS A 71 0.70 -1.99 2.58
#